data_AF-A0A382GGI6-F1
#
_entry.id   AF-A0A382GGI6-F1
#
_cell.length_a   1.000
_cell.length_b   1.000
_cell.length_c   1.000
_cell.angle_alpha   90.00
_cell.angle_beta   90.00
_cell.angle_gamma   90.00
#
_symmetry.space_group_name_H-M   'P 1'
#
loop_
_entity.id
_entity.type
_entity.pdbx_description
1 polymer ?
#
loop_
_entity_poly.entity_id
_entity_poly.type
_entity_poly.pdbx_seq_one_letter_code
_entity_poly.pdbx_strand_id
1 'polypeptide(L)'
;MAEYIHKVNPKNGVAILDVQKIDNKLKSGAEFLAKYNPEDILVVCRRENGWKAAKAFAEAIGSKFYVGRYPAGVITNSQLNTFIEPKVMFVADPRGDKNAVKDAYHIGIPVIALC
;
A
#
# COMPACT_ATOMS: atom_id res chain seq x y z
N MET A 1 -1.82 9.58 13.32
CA MET A 1 -2.20 10.60 12.32
C MET A 1 -2.09 12.02 12.88
N ALA A 2 -2.55 12.28 14.11
CA ALA A 2 -2.40 13.59 14.77
C ALA A 2 -0.96 14.13 14.78
N GLU A 3 0.05 13.26 14.92
CA GLU A 3 1.47 13.63 14.91
C GLU A 3 1.99 14.20 13.57
N TYR A 4 1.29 13.91 12.47
CA TYR A 4 1.60 14.40 11.12
C TYR A 4 0.84 15.69 10.77
N ILE A 5 -0.05 16.16 11.66
CA ILE A 5 -0.79 17.40 11.47
C ILE A 5 0.04 18.55 12.05
N HIS A 6 0.40 19.51 11.21
CA HIS A 6 1.07 20.73 11.64
C HIS A 6 0.08 21.75 12.21
N LYS A 7 -1.03 21.98 11.50
CA LYS A 7 -2.06 22.95 11.90
C LYS A 7 -3.41 22.53 11.33
N VAL A 8 -4.48 22.74 12.08
CA VAL A 8 -5.85 22.62 11.54
C VAL A 8 -6.34 24.02 11.21
N ASN A 9 -6.88 24.23 10.00
CA ASN A 9 -7.45 25.52 9.64
C ASN A 9 -8.78 25.70 10.39
N PRO A 10 -8.91 26.70 11.28
CA PRO A 10 -10.09 26.86 12.12
C PRO A 10 -11.35 27.22 11.33
N LYS A 11 -11.24 27.76 10.11
CA LYS A 11 -12.40 28.19 9.31
C LYS A 11 -13.11 27.05 8.58
N ASN A 12 -12.36 26.02 8.19
CA ASN A 12 -12.80 24.97 7.28
C ASN A 12 -12.46 23.56 7.78
N GLY A 13 -11.81 23.43 8.94
CA GLY A 13 -11.52 22.15 9.59
C GLY A 13 -10.49 21.28 8.86
N VAL A 14 -9.87 21.79 7.79
CA VAL A 14 -8.87 21.06 7.00
C VAL A 14 -7.56 20.98 7.77
N ALA A 15 -7.07 19.77 7.97
CA ALA A 15 -5.77 19.52 8.56
C ALA A 15 -4.64 19.77 7.53
N ILE A 16 -3.73 20.67 7.86
CA ILE A 16 -2.49 20.92 7.14
C ILE A 16 -1.45 19.96 7.67
N LEU A 17 -0.90 19.12 6.78
CA LEU A 17 0.09 18.11 7.12
C LEU A 17 1.50 18.69 7.11
N ASP A 18 2.35 18.14 7.98
CA ASP A 18 3.78 18.44 8.03
C ASP A 18 4.53 17.70 6.91
N VAL A 19 4.99 18.45 5.92
CA VAL A 19 5.68 17.91 4.73
C VAL A 19 7.02 17.28 5.11
N GLN A 20 7.75 17.81 6.09
CA GLN A 20 9.05 17.25 6.47
C GLN A 20 8.89 15.89 7.13
N LYS A 21 7.88 15.74 8.00
CA LYS A 21 7.56 14.43 8.61
C LYS A 21 7.10 13.42 7.57
N ILE A 22 6.31 13.85 6.59
CA ILE A 22 5.87 12.98 5.49
C ILE A 22 7.07 12.53 4.64
N ASP A 23 7.96 13.44 4.25
CA ASP A 23 9.14 13.12 3.44
C ASP A 23 10.04 12.11 4.16
N ASN A 24 10.29 12.31 5.45
CA ASN A 24 11.04 11.36 6.27
C ASN A 24 10.34 10.00 6.34
N LYS A 25 9.02 9.96 6.46
CA LYS A 25 8.26 8.71 6.51
C LYS A 25 8.26 7.98 5.17
N LEU A 26 8.19 8.71 4.06
CA LEU A 26 8.31 8.16 2.71
C LEU A 26 9.68 7.53 2.50
N LYS A 27 10.77 8.20 2.92
CA LYS A 27 12.12 7.64 2.87
C LYS A 27 12.23 6.34 3.67
N SER A 28 11.76 6.32 4.91
CA SER A 28 11.76 5.09 5.72
C SER A 28 10.93 3.96 5.10
N GLY A 29 9.80 4.28 4.45
CA GLY A 29 8.98 3.31 3.74
C GLY A 29 9.70 2.75 2.51
N ALA A 30 10.37 3.60 1.74
CA ALA A 30 11.16 3.19 0.57
C ALA A 30 12.36 2.31 0.98
N GLU A 31 13.10 2.70 2.03
CA GLU A 31 14.20 1.91 2.60
C GLU A 31 13.75 0.54 3.10
N PHE A 32 12.52 0.44 3.64
CA PHE A 32 11.95 -0.84 4.04
C PHE A 32 11.61 -1.72 2.82
N LEU A 33 10.96 -1.15 1.79
CA LEU A 33 10.62 -1.89 0.57
C LEU A 33 11.88 -2.36 -0.17
N ALA A 34 12.95 -1.56 -0.17
CA ALA A 34 14.22 -1.89 -0.82
C ALA A 34 14.93 -3.14 -0.23
N LYS A 35 14.51 -3.62 0.96
CA LYS A 35 15.05 -4.85 1.56
C LYS A 35 14.46 -6.14 0.96
N TYR A 36 13.40 -6.03 0.17
CA TYR A 36 12.72 -7.17 -0.44
C TYR A 36 13.03 -7.26 -1.92
N ASN A 37 12.99 -8.48 -2.46
CA ASN A 37 13.06 -8.67 -3.90
C ASN A 37 11.78 -8.14 -4.55
N PRO A 38 11.85 -7.54 -5.74
CA PRO A 38 10.67 -7.04 -6.44
C PRO A 38 9.51 -8.03 -6.56
N GLU A 39 9.80 -9.30 -6.85
CA GLU A 39 8.81 -10.35 -7.05
C GLU A 39 8.03 -10.71 -5.76
N ASP A 40 8.64 -10.45 -4.60
CA ASP A 40 8.06 -10.69 -3.28
C ASP A 40 7.16 -9.53 -2.82
N ILE A 41 7.12 -8.41 -3.57
CA ILE A 41 6.31 -7.23 -3.27
C ILE A 41 4.97 -7.33 -4.00
N LEU A 42 3.87 -7.11 -3.28
CA LEU A 42 2.55 -6.98 -3.87
C LEU A 42 2.01 -5.55 -3.73
N VAL A 43 1.80 -4.89 -4.86
CA VAL A 43 1.19 -3.55 -4.93
C VAL A 43 -0.33 -3.68 -5.15
N VAL A 44 -1.14 -3.09 -4.28
CA VAL A 44 -2.60 -3.12 -4.37
C VAL A 44 -3.18 -1.71 -4.38
N CYS A 45 -4.07 -1.45 -5.33
CA CYS A 45 -4.78 -0.18 -5.42
C CYS A 45 -6.16 -0.36 -6.05
N ARG A 46 -7.22 -0.23 -5.25
CA ARG A 46 -8.58 -0.28 -5.77
C ARG A 46 -9.07 1.03 -6.38
N ARG A 47 -8.63 2.19 -5.87
CA ARG A 47 -9.16 3.47 -6.35
C ARG A 47 -8.71 3.76 -7.79
N GLU A 48 -9.67 4.11 -8.63
CA GLU A 48 -9.46 4.38 -10.06
C GLU A 48 -8.42 5.48 -10.32
N ASN A 49 -8.42 6.53 -9.48
CA ASN A 49 -7.44 7.62 -9.57
C ASN A 49 -5.99 7.15 -9.38
N GLY A 50 -5.77 6.06 -8.64
CA GLY A 50 -4.46 5.52 -8.33
C GLY A 50 -4.00 4.42 -9.27
N TRP A 51 -4.84 3.91 -10.18
CA TRP A 51 -4.49 2.74 -11.02
C TRP A 51 -3.27 2.99 -11.89
N LYS A 52 -3.23 4.13 -12.59
CA LYS A 52 -2.11 4.47 -13.48
C LYS A 52 -0.81 4.60 -12.71
N ALA A 53 -0.83 5.26 -11.55
CA ALA A 53 0.34 5.46 -10.71
C ALA A 53 0.82 4.15 -10.06
N ALA A 54 -0.10 3.34 -9.51
CA ALA A 54 0.23 2.07 -8.89
C ALA A 54 0.79 1.06 -9.90
N LYS A 55 0.23 1.02 -11.11
CA LYS A 55 0.73 0.18 -12.21
C LYS A 55 2.14 0.62 -12.62
N ALA A 56 2.34 1.91 -12.90
CA ALA A 56 3.65 2.43 -13.28
C ALA A 56 4.71 2.22 -12.18
N PHE A 57 4.32 2.36 -10.91
CA PHE A 57 5.20 2.07 -9.77
C PHE A 57 5.60 0.60 -9.73
N ALA A 58 4.63 -0.30 -9.83
CA ALA A 58 4.89 -1.74 -9.81
C ALA A 58 5.76 -2.20 -10.98
N GLU A 59 5.50 -1.67 -12.18
CA GLU A 59 6.33 -1.92 -13.37
C GLU A 59 7.76 -1.39 -13.20
N ALA A 60 7.93 -0.20 -12.61
CA ALA A 60 9.24 0.40 -12.38
C ALA A 60 10.10 -0.40 -11.40
N ILE A 61 9.50 -0.98 -10.35
CA ILE A 61 10.25 -1.82 -9.40
C ILE A 61 10.34 -3.28 -9.84
N GLY A 62 9.47 -3.74 -10.75
CA GLY A 62 9.37 -5.14 -11.18
C GLY A 62 8.52 -6.01 -10.27
N SER A 63 7.55 -5.42 -9.56
CA SER A 63 6.69 -6.12 -8.61
C SER A 63 5.36 -6.58 -9.21
N LYS A 64 4.73 -7.56 -8.58
CA LYS A 64 3.35 -7.94 -8.90
C LYS A 64 2.37 -6.88 -8.41
N PHE A 65 1.28 -6.67 -9.15
CA PHE A 65 0.27 -5.69 -8.77
C PHE A 65 -1.15 -6.16 -9.04
N TYR A 66 -2.09 -5.67 -8.22
CA TYR A 66 -3.53 -5.71 -8.46
C TYR A 66 -4.08 -4.29 -8.42
N VAL A 67 -4.44 -3.79 -9.60
CA VAL A 67 -5.21 -2.56 -9.75
C VAL A 67 -6.69 -2.89 -9.94
N GLY A 68 -7.56 -2.14 -9.30
CA GLY A 68 -9.01 -2.35 -9.34
C GLY A 68 -9.47 -3.39 -8.32
N ARG A 69 -10.21 -4.41 -8.76
CA ARG A 69 -10.79 -5.39 -7.84
C ARG A 69 -9.72 -6.38 -7.38
N TYR A 70 -9.31 -6.27 -6.12
CA TYR A 70 -8.51 -7.29 -5.45
C TYR A 70 -9.28 -8.62 -5.40
N PRO A 71 -8.76 -9.70 -6.03
CA PRO A 71 -9.43 -10.99 -6.00
C PRO A 71 -9.27 -11.65 -4.61
N ALA A 72 -10.35 -12.24 -4.11
CA ALA A 72 -10.35 -12.84 -2.78
C ALA A 72 -9.51 -14.13 -2.75
N GLY A 73 -8.70 -14.31 -1.71
CA GLY A 73 -7.93 -15.53 -1.50
C GLY A 73 -6.64 -15.64 -2.30
N VAL A 74 -6.27 -14.60 -3.05
CA VAL A 74 -5.06 -14.57 -3.89
C VAL A 74 -3.78 -14.86 -3.12
N ILE A 75 -3.73 -14.49 -1.84
CA ILE A 75 -2.56 -14.72 -0.98
C ILE A 75 -2.80 -15.77 0.12
N THR A 76 -4.03 -16.30 0.24
CA THR A 76 -4.39 -17.24 1.32
C THR A 76 -4.77 -18.63 0.81
N ASN A 77 -5.17 -18.76 -0.45
CA ASN A 77 -5.66 -20.02 -1.02
C ASN A 77 -4.70 -20.54 -2.10
N SER A 78 -3.87 -21.51 -1.73
CA SER A 78 -2.88 -22.16 -2.62
C SER A 78 -3.49 -22.98 -3.76
N GLN A 79 -4.79 -23.28 -3.72
CA GLN A 79 -5.48 -23.99 -4.80
C GLN A 79 -5.88 -23.08 -5.96
N LEU A 80 -5.77 -21.75 -5.81
CA LEU A 80 -6.07 -20.82 -6.90
C LEU A 80 -4.92 -20.78 -7.92
N ASN A 81 -5.27 -20.81 -9.21
CA ASN A 81 -4.29 -20.62 -10.29
C ASN A 81 -3.63 -19.23 -10.25
N THR A 82 -4.28 -18.26 -9.59
CA THR A 82 -3.76 -16.89 -9.39
C THR A 82 -3.12 -16.70 -8.02
N PHE A 83 -2.82 -17.78 -7.30
CA PHE A 83 -2.18 -17.71 -6.00
C PHE A 83 -0.79 -17.11 -6.10
N ILE A 84 -0.45 -16.22 -5.16
CA ILE A 84 0.87 -15.64 -5.03
C ILE A 84 1.26 -15.57 -3.54
N GLU A 85 2.56 -15.69 -3.27
CA GLU A 85 3.11 -15.65 -1.91
C GLU A 85 4.00 -14.41 -1.75
N PRO A 86 3.41 -13.21 -1.58
CA PRO A 86 4.20 -12.01 -1.31
C PRO A 86 4.75 -12.04 0.11
N LYS A 87 5.91 -11.41 0.33
CA LYS A 87 6.51 -11.20 1.66
C LYS A 87 6.22 -9.81 2.21
N VAL A 88 5.80 -8.87 1.37
CA VAL A 88 5.40 -7.52 1.78
C VAL A 88 4.30 -7.00 0.85
N MET A 89 3.38 -6.23 1.42
CA MET A 89 2.31 -5.60 0.67
C MET A 89 2.41 -4.07 0.73
N PHE A 90 2.28 -3.42 -0.42
CA PHE A 90 2.11 -1.98 -0.54
C PHE A 90 0.67 -1.67 -0.95
N VAL A 91 -0.01 -0.80 -0.19
CA VAL A 91 -1.43 -0.48 -0.38
C VAL A 91 -1.62 1.02 -0.57
N ALA A 92 -2.24 1.42 -1.67
CA ALA A 92 -2.46 2.83 -1.98
C ALA A 92 -3.55 3.49 -1.11
N ASP A 93 -4.61 2.76 -0.75
CA ASP A 93 -5.64 3.23 0.19
C ASP A 93 -6.11 2.06 1.08
N PRO A 94 -5.68 1.97 2.34
CA PRO A 94 -6.03 0.86 3.22
C PRO A 94 -7.53 0.80 3.54
N ARG A 95 -8.28 1.90 3.36
CA ARG A 95 -9.73 1.92 3.56
C ARG A 95 -10.47 1.34 2.36
N GLY A 96 -9.98 1.59 1.14
CA GLY A 96 -10.52 1.01 -0.09
C GLY A 96 -10.16 -0.47 -0.24
N ASP A 97 -8.94 -0.82 0.17
CA ASP A 97 -8.28 -2.11 0.00
C ASP A 97 -8.28 -2.97 1.28
N LYS A 98 -9.28 -2.77 2.15
CA LYS A 98 -9.39 -3.48 3.45
C LYS A 98 -9.29 -4.99 3.35
N ASN A 99 -9.77 -5.59 2.26
CA ASN A 99 -9.69 -7.04 2.07
C ASN A 99 -8.24 -7.50 1.89
N ALA A 100 -7.44 -6.78 1.10
CA ALA A 100 -6.02 -7.07 0.93
C ALA A 100 -5.26 -6.91 2.25
N VAL A 101 -5.54 -5.84 3.00
CA VAL A 101 -4.94 -5.60 4.33
C VAL A 101 -5.33 -6.70 5.33
N LYS A 102 -6.59 -7.16 5.30
CA LYS A 102 -7.04 -8.27 6.14
C LYS A 102 -6.33 -9.55 5.76
N ASP A 103 -6.29 -9.92 4.49
CA ASP A 103 -5.60 -11.14 4.06
C ASP A 103 -4.12 -11.09 4.50
N ALA A 104 -3.45 -9.95 4.30
CA ALA A 104 -2.07 -9.73 4.71
C ALA A 104 -1.85 -9.93 6.21
N TYR A 105 -2.80 -9.47 7.03
CA TYR A 105 -2.81 -9.70 8.47
C TYR A 105 -2.96 -11.18 8.83
N HIS A 106 -3.83 -11.93 8.14
CA HIS A 106 -4.04 -13.36 8.42
C HIS A 106 -2.82 -14.22 8.10
N ILE A 107 -2.08 -13.88 7.04
CA ILE A 107 -0.85 -14.60 6.66
C ILE A 107 0.40 -14.07 7.39
N GLY A 108 0.29 -12.92 8.07
CA GLY A 108 1.38 -12.35 8.86
C GLY A 108 2.44 -11.59 8.06
N ILE A 109 2.09 -11.00 6.91
CA ILE A 109 3.03 -10.20 6.12
C ILE A 109 2.95 -8.71 6.49
N PRO A 110 4.08 -7.98 6.48
CA PRO A 110 4.10 -6.54 6.68
C PRO A 110 3.34 -5.78 5.58
N VAL A 111 2.67 -4.71 5.99
CA VAL A 111 1.91 -3.81 5.10
C VAL A 111 2.46 -2.38 5.21
N ILE A 112 2.78 -1.78 4.07
CA ILE A 112 2.99 -0.34 3.92
C ILE A 112 1.78 0.25 3.23
N ALA A 113 1.25 1.36 3.76
CA ALA A 113 0.09 2.02 3.19
C ALA A 113 0.26 3.54 3.14
N LEU A 114 -0.38 4.17 2.15
CA LEU A 114 -0.59 5.61 2.12
C LEU A 114 -1.92 5.92 2.84
N CYS A 115 -1.84 6.65 3.95
CA CYS A 115 -2.93 6.85 4.91
C CYS A 115 -3.29 8.32 5.09
#